data_AF-A0A7J7ME63-F1
#
_entry.id   AF-A0A7J7ME63-F1
#
_cell.length_a   1.000
_cell.length_b   1.000
_cell.length_c   1.000
_cell.angle_alpha   90.00
_cell.angle_beta   90.00
_cell.angle_gamma   90.00
#
_symmetry.space_group_name_H-M   'P 1'
#
loop_
_entity.id
_entity.type
_entity.pdbx_description
1 polymer ?
#
loop_
_entity_poly.entity_id
_entity_poly.type
_entity_poly.pdbx_seq_one_letter_code
_entity_poly.pdbx_strand_id
1 'polypeptide(L)'
;MLNPFHMMGVAGVLGVDMICAIHGATIENTLIEDDDGANTFHAFNLTQAEERYSMVTVNRFLPQIFGEIYAAEDPKFETFYTKNKGDSEIVEAWFDQAAEYWKQAIALTPGLDPVTGGLWLTDTAQHHLAIAIHFLIVGHMYRTNWGIGHSLKDILEAHKGPFTGQGHKGLYEILTTSWHAQLTLNLEKLGSLTIVAAHHMYYMPPYPYLATEYGTQLSLFTHHMWIGGILIVGDVAHATIFMVRDYDPTIRYNDLLDRVLRHRDAIISHLNWACIFLGFHSFGLYIHNDTMSALGRPQDMLSDTAIQLQPIIA
;
A
#
# COMPACT_ATOMS: atom_id res chain seq x y z
N MET A 1 -22.95 -5.83 -15.80
CA MET A 1 -22.29 -6.47 -14.65
C MET A 1 -20.83 -6.04 -14.68
N LEU A 2 -20.38 -5.18 -13.75
CA LEU A 2 -18.98 -4.75 -13.70
C LEU A 2 -18.09 -5.97 -13.43
N ASN A 3 -16.98 -6.07 -14.14
CA ASN A 3 -15.99 -7.12 -13.97
C ASN A 3 -15.38 -7.03 -12.54
N PRO A 4 -15.21 -8.14 -11.81
CA PRO A 4 -14.59 -8.17 -10.47
C PRO A 4 -13.23 -7.43 -10.37
N PHE A 5 -12.48 -7.31 -11.48
CA PHE A 5 -11.23 -6.56 -11.51
C PHE A 5 -11.41 -5.04 -11.55
N HIS A 6 -12.52 -4.56 -12.12
CA HIS A 6 -12.95 -3.16 -12.00
C HIS A 6 -13.31 -2.83 -10.54
N MET A 7 -13.89 -3.79 -9.80
CA MET A 7 -14.13 -3.62 -8.38
C MET A 7 -12.85 -3.73 -7.54
N MET A 8 -11.81 -4.47 -7.96
CA MET A 8 -10.51 -4.49 -7.27
C MET A 8 -9.74 -3.16 -7.42
N GLY A 9 -9.78 -2.52 -8.59
CA GLY A 9 -9.19 -1.19 -8.76
C GLY A 9 -9.92 -0.11 -7.96
N VAL A 10 -11.26 -0.16 -7.97
CA VAL A 10 -12.10 0.76 -7.18
C VAL A 10 -12.03 0.46 -5.68
N ALA A 11 -11.96 -0.80 -5.25
CA ALA A 11 -11.78 -1.18 -3.84
C ALA A 11 -10.35 -0.98 -3.34
N GLY A 12 -9.34 -0.93 -4.23
CA GLY A 12 -7.97 -0.55 -3.88
C GLY A 12 -7.87 0.95 -3.60
N VAL A 13 -8.44 1.78 -4.48
CA VAL A 13 -8.51 3.24 -4.28
C VAL A 13 -9.41 3.58 -3.09
N LEU A 14 -10.65 3.07 -3.06
CA LEU A 14 -11.57 3.30 -1.95
C LEU A 14 -11.15 2.60 -0.66
N GLY A 15 -10.39 1.51 -0.72
CA GLY A 15 -9.90 0.80 0.46
C GLY A 15 -8.76 1.54 1.14
N VAL A 16 -7.83 2.10 0.36
CA VAL A 16 -6.77 2.99 0.87
C VAL A 16 -7.40 4.30 1.37
N ASP A 17 -8.35 4.88 0.62
CA ASP A 17 -9.05 6.09 1.04
C ASP A 17 -9.92 5.87 2.29
N MET A 18 -10.59 4.71 2.42
CA MET A 18 -11.37 4.35 3.61
C MET A 18 -10.46 4.05 4.81
N ILE A 19 -9.30 3.43 4.60
CA ILE A 19 -8.31 3.26 5.68
C ILE A 19 -7.77 4.63 6.11
N CYS A 20 -7.45 5.53 5.17
CA CYS A 20 -7.06 6.92 5.46
C CYS A 20 -8.17 7.71 6.18
N ALA A 21 -9.44 7.49 5.84
CA ALA A 21 -10.60 8.12 6.50
C ALA A 21 -10.86 7.55 7.89
N ILE A 22 -10.71 6.23 8.10
CA ILE A 22 -10.78 5.58 9.41
C ILE A 22 -9.58 6.03 10.27
N HIS A 23 -8.41 6.21 9.67
CA HIS A 23 -7.23 6.76 10.34
C HIS A 23 -7.45 8.22 10.77
N GLY A 24 -7.97 9.06 9.87
CA GLY A 24 -8.31 10.45 10.17
C GLY A 24 -9.37 10.57 11.28
N ALA A 25 -10.41 9.74 11.25
CA ALA A 25 -11.47 9.73 12.27
C ALA A 25 -11.00 9.17 13.63
N THR A 26 -10.02 8.27 13.66
CA THR A 26 -9.44 7.74 14.92
C THR A 26 -8.46 8.75 15.54
N ILE A 27 -7.70 9.46 14.70
CA ILE A 27 -6.86 10.60 15.12
C ILE A 27 -7.75 11.73 15.67
N GLU A 28 -8.84 12.11 15.00
CA GLU A 28 -9.78 13.12 15.51
C GLU A 28 -10.43 12.73 16.84
N ASN A 29 -10.87 11.47 17.00
CA ASN A 29 -11.53 11.03 18.24
C ASN A 29 -10.58 10.84 19.43
N THR A 30 -9.28 10.62 19.21
CA THR A 30 -8.27 10.63 20.30
C THR A 30 -7.73 12.03 20.60
N LEU A 31 -8.08 13.04 19.77
CA LEU A 31 -7.68 14.44 19.92
C LEU A 31 -8.75 15.32 20.61
N ILE A 32 -9.97 14.82 20.89
CA ILE A 32 -11.10 15.66 21.33
C ILE A 32 -11.68 15.32 22.72
N GLU A 33 -11.38 14.17 23.32
CA GLU A 33 -11.81 13.89 24.71
C GLU A 33 -10.65 13.38 25.57
N ASP A 34 -9.93 14.33 26.18
CA ASP A 34 -9.39 14.12 27.52
C ASP A 34 -9.60 15.43 28.30
N ASP A 35 -10.52 15.38 29.27
CA ASP A 35 -10.89 16.47 30.15
C ASP A 35 -9.64 16.99 30.92
N ASP A 36 -9.46 18.31 30.93
CA ASP A 36 -8.63 19.09 31.86
C ASP A 36 -7.11 18.85 31.96
N GLY A 37 -6.49 18.09 31.04
CA GLY A 37 -5.03 17.91 30.97
C GLY A 37 -4.46 18.21 29.59
N ALA A 38 -4.19 19.49 29.28
CA ALA A 38 -3.80 19.94 27.95
C ALA A 38 -2.56 19.23 27.37
N ASN A 39 -2.78 18.27 26.46
CA ASN A 39 -1.81 17.94 25.42
C ASN A 39 -1.87 19.10 24.41
N THR A 40 -0.93 20.04 24.51
CA THR A 40 -0.82 21.17 23.57
C THR A 40 -0.47 20.65 22.18
N PHE A 41 -1.50 20.39 21.37
CA PHE A 41 -1.38 20.15 19.94
C PHE A 41 -0.91 21.47 19.27
N HIS A 42 0.37 21.53 18.90
CA HIS A 42 0.97 22.67 18.18
C HIS A 42 0.58 22.70 16.68
N ALA A 43 -0.62 22.22 16.32
CA ALA A 43 -0.89 21.88 14.92
C ALA A 43 -1.13 23.07 14.01
N PHE A 44 -1.47 24.27 14.49
CA PHE A 44 -1.62 25.41 13.59
C PHE A 44 -1.34 26.75 14.29
N ASN A 45 -0.23 27.40 13.93
CA ASN A 45 -0.02 28.82 14.08
C ASN A 45 0.01 29.50 12.69
N LEU A 46 -0.72 30.61 12.54
CA LEU A 46 -0.80 31.45 11.33
C LEU A 46 0.53 32.11 10.95
N THR A 47 1.56 32.00 11.80
CA THR A 47 2.90 32.55 11.55
C THR A 47 3.95 31.50 11.20
N GLN A 48 3.58 30.25 10.92
CA GLN A 48 4.53 29.20 10.54
C GLN A 48 4.96 29.34 9.06
N ALA A 49 6.19 28.86 8.77
CA ALA A 49 6.86 29.02 7.48
C ALA A 49 6.03 28.45 6.29
N GLU A 50 6.27 29.02 5.10
CA GLU A 50 5.48 28.95 3.86
C GLU A 50 5.08 27.54 3.35
N GLU A 51 5.68 26.47 3.86
CA GLU A 51 5.47 25.11 3.33
C GLU A 51 4.08 24.54 3.61
N ARG A 52 3.38 25.03 4.65
CA ARG A 52 1.95 24.76 4.88
C ARG A 52 1.01 25.43 3.88
N TYR A 53 1.49 26.45 3.17
CA TYR A 53 0.74 27.14 2.12
C TYR A 53 0.98 26.53 0.73
N SER A 54 1.96 25.65 0.55
CA SER A 54 2.27 25.08 -0.78
C SER A 54 1.06 24.42 -1.43
N MET A 55 0.26 23.66 -0.66
CA MET A 55 -1.01 23.11 -1.15
C MET A 55 -2.03 24.20 -1.49
N VAL A 56 -2.13 25.29 -0.73
CA VAL A 56 -3.04 26.42 -1.02
C VAL A 56 -2.60 27.20 -2.26
N THR A 57 -1.29 27.35 -2.47
CA THR A 57 -0.70 28.01 -3.65
C THR A 57 -0.84 27.14 -4.90
N VAL A 58 -0.64 25.82 -4.79
CA VAL A 58 -0.90 24.83 -5.85
C VAL A 58 -2.41 24.68 -6.14
N ASN A 59 -3.25 24.76 -5.09
CA ASN A 59 -4.72 24.78 -5.17
C ASN A 59 -5.28 26.11 -5.72
N ARG A 60 -4.47 27.17 -5.89
CA ARG A 60 -4.93 28.37 -6.61
C ARG A 60 -5.01 28.14 -8.12
N PHE A 61 -4.18 27.25 -8.67
CA PHE A 61 -4.06 27.00 -10.11
C PHE A 61 -4.68 25.68 -10.57
N LEU A 62 -4.76 24.66 -9.72
CA LEU A 62 -5.46 23.39 -10.03
C LEU A 62 -6.94 23.59 -10.44
N PRO A 63 -7.77 24.37 -9.70
CA PRO A 63 -9.14 24.67 -10.09
C PRO A 63 -9.23 25.46 -11.41
N GLN A 64 -8.22 26.27 -11.73
CA GLN A 64 -8.17 27.00 -13.00
C GLN A 64 -7.93 26.04 -14.17
N ILE A 65 -7.00 25.08 -14.04
CA ILE A 65 -6.73 24.07 -15.07
C ILE A 65 -7.94 23.13 -15.28
N PHE A 66 -8.58 22.66 -14.20
CA PHE A 66 -9.80 21.87 -14.34
C PHE A 66 -10.96 22.69 -14.90
N GLY A 67 -11.05 23.97 -14.55
CA GLY A 67 -12.00 24.92 -15.16
C GLY A 67 -11.78 25.09 -16.67
N GLU A 68 -10.52 25.13 -17.12
CA GLU A 68 -10.14 25.21 -18.53
C GLU A 68 -10.57 23.97 -19.33
N ILE A 69 -10.38 22.76 -18.76
CA ILE A 69 -10.81 21.50 -19.38
C ILE A 69 -12.35 21.43 -19.48
N TYR A 70 -13.05 21.84 -18.43
CA TYR A 70 -14.52 21.82 -18.40
C TYR A 70 -15.14 22.82 -19.38
N ALA A 71 -14.51 23.97 -19.57
CA ALA A 71 -14.96 24.98 -20.54
C ALA A 71 -14.62 24.66 -21.99
N ALA A 72 -13.67 23.76 -22.25
CA ALA A 72 -13.41 23.27 -23.60
C ALA A 72 -14.61 22.48 -24.16
N GLU A 73 -15.48 21.93 -23.30
CA GLU A 73 -16.65 21.12 -23.66
C GLU A 73 -17.99 21.91 -23.62
N ASP A 74 -18.06 23.05 -22.93
CA ASP A 74 -19.25 23.92 -22.90
C ASP A 74 -18.96 25.34 -23.44
N PRO A 75 -19.48 25.70 -24.64
CA PRO A 75 -19.24 27.01 -25.24
C PRO A 75 -19.87 28.20 -24.48
N LYS A 76 -20.59 27.96 -23.38
CA LYS A 76 -21.12 29.02 -22.50
C LYS A 76 -20.16 29.38 -21.34
N PHE A 77 -19.10 28.62 -21.13
CA PHE A 77 -18.10 28.91 -20.10
C PHE A 77 -16.93 29.67 -20.71
N GLU A 78 -16.69 30.89 -20.23
CA GLU A 78 -15.56 31.72 -20.65
C GLU A 78 -14.34 31.41 -19.78
N THR A 79 -13.33 30.76 -20.35
CA THR A 79 -12.02 30.51 -19.73
C THR A 79 -10.93 31.38 -20.34
N PHE A 80 -9.73 31.36 -19.74
CA PHE A 80 -8.60 32.13 -20.26
C PHE A 80 -8.29 31.69 -21.70
N TYR A 81 -8.38 30.40 -22.02
CA TYR A 81 -8.19 29.89 -23.38
C TYR A 81 -9.28 30.35 -24.37
N THR A 82 -10.57 30.33 -23.99
CA THR A 82 -11.64 30.77 -24.89
C THR A 82 -11.65 32.29 -25.09
N LYS A 83 -11.24 33.06 -24.07
CA LYS A 83 -11.16 34.53 -24.09
C LYS A 83 -9.99 35.05 -24.92
N ASN A 84 -8.86 34.32 -24.93
CA ASN A 84 -7.65 34.67 -25.67
C ASN A 84 -7.48 33.85 -26.95
N LYS A 85 -8.57 33.25 -27.45
CA LYS A 85 -8.57 32.39 -28.64
C LYS A 85 -8.23 33.21 -29.89
N GLY A 86 -6.95 33.21 -30.28
CA GLY A 86 -6.41 33.99 -31.39
C GLY A 86 -5.15 34.80 -31.04
N ASP A 87 -4.81 34.90 -29.75
CA ASP A 87 -3.58 35.52 -29.26
C ASP A 87 -2.63 34.42 -28.76
N SER A 88 -1.81 33.90 -29.68
CA SER A 88 -0.91 32.79 -29.40
C SER A 88 0.15 33.13 -28.35
N GLU A 89 0.57 34.40 -28.27
CA GLU A 89 1.61 34.84 -27.33
C GLU A 89 1.11 34.83 -25.88
N ILE A 90 -0.13 35.29 -25.65
CA ILE A 90 -0.78 35.24 -24.33
C ILE A 90 -1.07 33.79 -23.90
N VAL A 91 -1.49 32.93 -24.83
CA VAL A 91 -1.78 31.52 -24.55
C VAL A 91 -0.49 30.75 -24.24
N GLU A 92 0.57 30.93 -25.02
CA GLU A 92 1.87 30.29 -24.77
C GLU A 92 2.49 30.75 -23.44
N ALA A 93 2.47 32.06 -23.14
CA ALA A 93 2.99 32.57 -21.88
C ALA A 93 2.27 31.99 -20.65
N TRP A 94 0.95 31.75 -20.77
CA TRP A 94 0.19 31.10 -19.70
C TRP A 94 0.56 29.63 -19.53
N PHE A 95 0.74 28.88 -20.63
CA PHE A 95 1.21 27.49 -20.56
C PHE A 95 2.63 27.39 -19.99
N ASP A 96 3.54 28.28 -20.37
CA ASP A 96 4.89 28.33 -19.83
C ASP A 96 4.88 28.64 -18.32
N GLN A 97 4.07 29.61 -17.91
CA GLN A 97 3.91 29.94 -16.50
C GLN A 97 3.28 28.78 -15.70
N ALA A 98 2.24 28.13 -16.24
CA ALA A 98 1.67 26.93 -15.66
C ALA A 98 2.70 25.81 -15.55
N ALA A 99 3.52 25.60 -16.59
CA ALA A 99 4.57 24.58 -16.60
C ALA A 99 5.63 24.83 -15.51
N GLU A 100 6.03 26.09 -15.28
CA GLU A 100 6.96 26.42 -14.18
C GLU A 100 6.34 26.18 -12.80
N TYR A 101 5.07 26.53 -12.59
CA TYR A 101 4.37 26.19 -11.34
C TYR A 101 4.22 24.68 -11.14
N TRP A 102 3.94 23.94 -12.21
CA TRP A 102 3.90 22.48 -12.18
C TRP A 102 5.25 21.89 -11.80
N LYS A 103 6.36 22.38 -12.38
CA LYS A 103 7.72 21.94 -12.04
C LYS A 103 8.02 22.13 -10.57
N GLN A 104 7.59 23.24 -9.97
CA GLN A 104 7.75 23.49 -8.54
C GLN A 104 6.84 22.59 -7.68
N ALA A 105 5.61 22.35 -8.12
CA ALA A 105 4.64 21.52 -7.40
C ALA A 105 4.99 20.02 -7.39
N ILE A 106 5.75 19.54 -8.39
CA ILE A 106 6.20 18.14 -8.53
C ILE A 106 7.70 17.97 -8.28
N ALA A 107 8.36 18.97 -7.68
CA ALA A 107 9.76 18.84 -7.30
C ALA A 107 9.85 17.96 -6.03
N LEU A 108 10.56 16.84 -6.14
CA LEU A 108 10.81 15.93 -5.01
C LEU A 108 11.81 16.55 -4.05
N THR A 109 11.48 16.55 -2.75
CA THR A 109 12.38 16.99 -1.69
C THR A 109 12.82 15.78 -0.87
N PRO A 110 14.12 15.41 -0.89
CA PRO A 110 14.57 14.22 -0.19
C PRO A 110 14.42 14.39 1.33
N GLY A 111 13.94 13.34 1.99
CA GLY A 111 13.88 13.25 3.45
C GLY A 111 12.58 13.75 4.07
N LEU A 112 12.65 14.17 5.33
CA LEU A 112 11.52 14.65 6.11
C LEU A 112 11.63 16.17 6.28
N ASP A 113 10.50 16.84 6.43
CA ASP A 113 10.45 18.25 6.81
C ASP A 113 11.07 18.41 8.21
N PRO A 114 12.14 19.22 8.36
CA PRO A 114 12.85 19.37 9.63
C PRO A 114 12.04 20.06 10.73
N VAL A 115 10.96 20.76 10.38
CA VAL A 115 10.06 21.43 11.34
C VAL A 115 9.01 20.46 11.87
N THR A 116 8.41 19.67 10.98
CA THR A 116 7.29 18.78 11.36
C THR A 116 7.73 17.34 11.65
N GLY A 117 8.91 16.93 11.17
CA GLY A 117 9.35 15.53 11.20
C GLY A 117 8.51 14.60 10.31
N GLY A 118 7.64 15.15 9.46
CA GLY A 118 6.76 14.40 8.55
C GLY A 118 7.22 14.47 7.09
N LEU A 119 6.54 13.72 6.22
CA LEU A 119 6.72 13.81 4.78
C LEU A 119 6.30 15.17 4.23
N TRP A 120 6.99 15.59 3.17
CA TRP A 120 6.66 16.78 2.40
C TRP A 120 5.28 16.64 1.74
N LEU A 121 4.43 17.67 1.87
CA LEU A 121 3.11 17.69 1.23
C LEU A 121 3.20 17.71 -0.30
N THR A 122 4.22 18.38 -0.85
CA THR A 122 4.51 18.40 -2.30
C THR A 122 4.82 17.00 -2.82
N ASP A 123 5.67 16.26 -2.11
CA ASP A 123 6.05 14.89 -2.46
C ASP A 123 4.85 13.95 -2.34
N THR A 124 4.01 14.14 -1.31
CA THR A 124 2.75 13.41 -1.16
C THR A 124 1.81 13.68 -2.33
N ALA A 125 1.64 14.93 -2.76
CA ALA A 125 0.78 15.29 -3.89
C ALA A 125 1.31 14.69 -5.21
N GLN A 126 2.61 14.75 -5.46
CA GLN A 126 3.23 14.15 -6.63
C GLN A 126 3.08 12.63 -6.62
N HIS A 127 3.25 11.97 -5.46
CA HIS A 127 3.04 10.53 -5.31
C HIS A 127 1.61 10.13 -5.73
N HIS A 128 0.59 10.86 -5.25
CA HIS A 128 -0.81 10.60 -5.62
C HIS A 128 -1.06 10.81 -7.12
N LEU A 129 -0.48 11.86 -7.71
CA LEU A 129 -0.58 12.10 -9.15
C LEU A 129 0.04 10.96 -9.96
N ALA A 130 1.24 10.49 -9.57
CA ALA A 130 1.92 9.39 -10.23
C ALA A 130 1.10 8.09 -10.14
N ILE A 131 0.56 7.79 -8.96
CA ILE A 131 -0.32 6.62 -8.75
C ILE A 131 -1.61 6.73 -9.57
N ALA A 132 -2.26 7.90 -9.58
CA ALA A 132 -3.48 8.13 -10.33
C ALA A 132 -3.27 7.89 -11.83
N ILE A 133 -2.19 8.43 -12.41
CA ILE A 133 -1.83 8.19 -13.82
C ILE A 133 -1.56 6.69 -14.06
N HIS A 134 -0.81 6.04 -13.17
CA HIS A 134 -0.50 4.62 -13.29
C HIS A 134 -1.78 3.76 -13.29
N PHE A 135 -2.68 3.97 -12.32
CA PHE A 135 -3.93 3.21 -12.25
C PHE A 135 -4.90 3.56 -13.38
N LEU A 136 -4.89 4.80 -13.88
CA LEU A 136 -5.67 5.16 -15.05
C LEU A 136 -5.21 4.37 -16.28
N ILE A 137 -3.89 4.26 -16.52
CA ILE A 137 -3.35 3.47 -17.63
C ILE A 137 -3.67 1.98 -17.46
N VAL A 138 -3.38 1.42 -16.28
CA VAL A 138 -3.59 -0.02 -16.00
C VAL A 138 -5.07 -0.40 -16.05
N GLY A 139 -5.98 0.49 -15.63
CA GLY A 139 -7.42 0.28 -15.65
C GLY A 139 -8.01 0.04 -17.04
N HIS A 140 -7.29 0.42 -18.11
CA HIS A 140 -7.71 0.26 -19.50
C HIS A 140 -7.10 -0.97 -20.20
N MET A 141 -6.36 -1.83 -19.48
CA MET A 141 -5.73 -3.02 -20.06
C MET A 141 -6.74 -4.13 -20.46
N TYR A 142 -7.85 -4.24 -19.74
CA TYR A 142 -8.78 -5.36 -19.89
C TYR A 142 -9.92 -5.08 -20.86
N ARG A 143 -10.27 -6.10 -21.65
CA ARG A 143 -11.30 -6.00 -22.69
C ARG A 143 -12.68 -5.75 -22.10
N THR A 144 -13.37 -4.75 -22.65
CA THR A 144 -14.77 -4.40 -22.31
C THR A 144 -15.69 -4.60 -23.53
N ASN A 145 -16.91 -4.08 -23.46
CA ASN A 145 -17.90 -4.15 -24.53
C ASN A 145 -17.46 -3.47 -25.84
N TRP A 146 -16.39 -2.66 -25.82
CA TRP A 146 -15.82 -2.01 -27.01
C TRP A 146 -14.86 -2.91 -27.80
N GLY A 147 -14.63 -4.15 -27.37
CA GLY A 147 -13.84 -5.14 -28.11
C GLY A 147 -12.32 -4.93 -28.06
N ILE A 148 -11.83 -3.82 -27.49
CA ILE A 148 -10.41 -3.49 -27.32
C ILE A 148 -9.95 -3.90 -25.92
N GLY A 149 -8.75 -4.48 -25.81
CA GLY A 149 -8.11 -4.92 -24.55
C GLY A 149 -7.91 -6.44 -24.46
N HIS A 150 -7.43 -6.92 -23.32
CA HIS A 150 -7.17 -8.36 -23.10
C HIS A 150 -8.26 -9.07 -22.28
N SER A 151 -8.57 -10.32 -22.61
CA SER A 151 -9.33 -11.21 -21.72
C SER A 151 -8.38 -11.82 -20.70
N LEU A 152 -8.72 -11.70 -19.42
CA LEU A 152 -7.94 -12.31 -18.35
C LEU A 152 -7.90 -13.83 -18.47
N LYS A 153 -9.00 -14.46 -18.90
CA LYS A 153 -9.03 -15.90 -19.14
C LYS A 153 -8.00 -16.30 -20.21
N ASP A 154 -7.96 -15.58 -21.31
CA ASP A 154 -7.05 -15.86 -22.43
C ASP A 154 -5.59 -15.67 -21.98
N ILE A 155 -5.32 -14.62 -21.20
CA ILE A 155 -4.01 -14.40 -20.57
C ILE A 155 -3.64 -15.61 -19.71
N LEU A 156 -4.49 -16.00 -18.76
CA LEU A 156 -4.18 -17.10 -17.83
C LEU A 156 -3.95 -18.42 -18.57
N GLU A 157 -4.82 -18.78 -19.51
CA GLU A 157 -4.69 -20.03 -20.27
C GLU A 157 -3.48 -20.05 -21.20
N ALA A 158 -3.01 -18.90 -21.69
CA ALA A 158 -1.80 -18.79 -22.50
C ALA A 158 -0.51 -18.99 -21.68
N HIS A 159 -0.53 -18.75 -20.36
CA HIS A 159 0.65 -18.88 -19.51
C HIS A 159 0.87 -20.33 -19.08
N LYS A 160 1.70 -21.03 -19.87
CA LYS A 160 2.16 -22.40 -19.60
C LYS A 160 3.66 -22.50 -19.80
N GLY A 161 4.29 -23.40 -19.04
CA GLY A 161 5.71 -23.69 -19.11
C GLY A 161 5.99 -25.19 -19.06
N PRO A 162 7.25 -25.59 -19.34
CA PRO A 162 7.64 -27.01 -19.42
C PRO A 162 7.40 -27.76 -18.10
N PHE A 163 7.47 -27.07 -16.96
CA PHE A 163 7.29 -27.66 -15.64
C PHE A 163 5.91 -27.43 -15.02
N THR A 164 5.04 -26.62 -15.63
CA THR A 164 3.78 -26.16 -14.99
C THR A 164 2.55 -26.98 -15.38
N GLY A 165 2.69 -28.02 -16.22
CA GLY A 165 1.55 -28.82 -16.68
C GLY A 165 0.54 -28.01 -17.48
N GLN A 166 -0.73 -28.00 -17.06
CA GLN A 166 -1.77 -27.18 -17.67
C GLN A 166 -1.72 -25.69 -17.27
N GLY A 167 -0.76 -25.29 -16.43
CA GLY A 167 -0.55 -23.88 -16.04
C GLY A 167 -1.74 -23.33 -15.26
N HIS A 168 -2.17 -22.11 -15.61
CA HIS A 168 -3.29 -21.42 -14.94
C HIS A 168 -4.68 -21.77 -15.49
N LYS A 169 -4.82 -22.84 -16.29
CA LYS A 169 -6.11 -23.24 -16.85
C LYS A 169 -7.11 -23.51 -15.72
N GLY A 170 -8.30 -22.89 -15.79
CA GLY A 170 -9.35 -23.04 -14.77
C GLY A 170 -9.27 -22.04 -13.61
N LEU A 171 -8.19 -21.25 -13.49
CA LEU A 171 -8.03 -20.26 -12.43
C LEU A 171 -9.01 -19.09 -12.57
N TYR A 172 -9.30 -18.66 -13.80
CA TYR A 172 -10.33 -17.65 -14.05
C TYR A 172 -11.68 -18.11 -13.49
N GLU A 173 -12.07 -19.34 -13.79
CA GLU A 173 -13.31 -19.92 -13.30
C GLU A 173 -13.32 -20.00 -11.77
N ILE A 174 -12.24 -20.48 -11.12
CA ILE A 174 -12.11 -20.48 -9.64
C ILE A 174 -12.48 -19.11 -9.06
N LEU A 175 -11.83 -18.07 -9.55
CA LEU A 175 -11.98 -16.73 -8.98
C LEU A 175 -13.35 -16.13 -9.31
N THR A 176 -13.96 -16.46 -10.45
CA THR A 176 -15.30 -15.97 -10.78
C THR A 176 -16.44 -16.74 -10.10
N THR A 177 -16.23 -17.98 -9.67
CA THR A 177 -17.28 -18.82 -9.07
C THR A 177 -17.23 -18.88 -7.55
N SER A 178 -16.04 -18.85 -6.94
CA SER A 178 -15.91 -18.94 -5.49
C SER A 178 -15.61 -17.58 -4.86
N TRP A 179 -16.54 -17.13 -4.01
CA TRP A 179 -16.34 -15.98 -3.14
C TRP A 179 -15.24 -16.20 -2.10
N HIS A 180 -15.05 -17.44 -1.62
CA HIS A 180 -13.97 -17.75 -0.69
C HIS A 180 -12.60 -17.69 -1.37
N ALA A 181 -12.49 -18.12 -2.62
CA ALA A 181 -11.24 -17.95 -3.38
C ALA A 181 -10.89 -16.48 -3.61
N GLN A 182 -11.88 -15.62 -3.91
CA GLN A 182 -11.65 -14.18 -4.01
C GLN A 182 -11.27 -13.56 -2.66
N LEU A 183 -12.00 -13.91 -1.60
CA LEU A 183 -11.78 -13.35 -0.28
C LEU A 183 -10.40 -13.69 0.27
N THR A 184 -9.95 -14.93 0.09
CA THR A 184 -8.59 -15.42 0.37
C THR A 184 -7.54 -14.44 -0.19
N LEU A 185 -7.46 -14.31 -1.52
CA LEU A 185 -6.47 -13.44 -2.16
C LEU A 185 -6.59 -11.96 -1.78
N ASN A 186 -7.80 -11.48 -1.47
CA ASN A 186 -8.00 -10.09 -1.04
C ASN A 186 -7.48 -9.88 0.39
N LEU A 187 -7.74 -10.82 1.30
CA LEU A 187 -7.24 -10.79 2.67
C LEU A 187 -5.72 -10.95 2.73
N GLU A 188 -5.14 -11.82 1.89
CA GLU A 188 -3.68 -11.99 1.78
C GLU A 188 -2.99 -10.68 1.39
N LYS A 189 -3.49 -10.04 0.33
CA LYS A 189 -2.96 -8.76 -0.18
C LYS A 189 -3.17 -7.62 0.81
N LEU A 190 -4.37 -7.48 1.36
CA LEU A 190 -4.70 -6.39 2.29
C LEU A 190 -3.94 -6.57 3.61
N GLY A 191 -3.87 -7.78 4.14
CA GLY A 191 -3.14 -8.07 5.38
C GLY A 191 -1.65 -7.77 5.24
N SER A 192 -1.03 -8.23 4.16
CA SER A 192 0.37 -7.93 3.84
C SER A 192 0.61 -6.42 3.65
N LEU A 193 -0.27 -5.74 2.89
CA LEU A 193 -0.17 -4.30 2.69
C LEU A 193 -0.33 -3.52 4.00
N THR A 194 -1.20 -3.97 4.91
CA THR A 194 -1.41 -3.34 6.21
C THR A 194 -0.14 -3.42 7.08
N ILE A 195 0.58 -4.55 7.05
CA ILE A 195 1.88 -4.71 7.73
C ILE A 195 2.95 -3.81 7.10
N VAL A 196 3.02 -3.78 5.77
CA VAL A 196 3.95 -2.89 5.05
C VAL A 196 3.66 -1.42 5.37
N ALA A 197 2.38 -1.03 5.43
CA ALA A 197 1.97 0.31 5.83
C ALA A 197 2.44 0.63 7.26
N ALA A 198 2.31 -0.30 8.21
CA ALA A 198 2.83 -0.13 9.57
C ALA A 198 4.33 0.20 9.58
N HIS A 199 5.12 -0.60 8.86
CA HIS A 199 6.57 -0.37 8.73
C HIS A 199 6.91 0.96 8.05
N HIS A 200 6.19 1.31 6.97
CA HIS A 200 6.42 2.58 6.27
C HIS A 200 6.03 3.79 7.11
N MET A 201 4.90 3.77 7.84
CA MET A 201 4.46 4.90 8.65
C MET A 201 5.37 5.16 9.86
N TYR A 202 5.95 4.10 10.42
CA TYR A 202 6.95 4.21 11.49
C TYR A 202 8.27 4.80 10.99
N TYR A 203 8.76 4.36 9.82
CA TYR A 203 10.05 4.82 9.28
C TYR A 203 9.96 6.15 8.51
N MET A 204 8.83 6.43 7.88
CA MET A 204 8.54 7.63 7.07
C MET A 204 7.18 8.22 7.52
N PRO A 205 7.15 9.00 8.62
CA PRO A 205 5.92 9.55 9.17
C PRO A 205 5.19 10.43 8.15
N PRO A 206 3.96 10.09 7.71
CA PRO A 206 3.27 10.85 6.69
C PRO A 206 2.56 12.09 7.24
N TYR A 207 2.35 12.16 8.56
CA TYR A 207 1.63 13.25 9.22
C TYR A 207 2.58 14.21 9.95
N PRO A 208 2.34 15.53 9.90
CA PRO A 208 3.10 16.50 10.66
C PRO A 208 3.10 16.20 12.16
N TYR A 209 4.25 16.30 12.81
CA TYR A 209 4.48 16.09 14.24
C TYR A 209 4.25 14.66 14.77
N LEU A 210 3.93 13.70 13.89
CA LEU A 210 3.77 12.30 14.30
C LEU A 210 5.11 11.71 14.78
N ALA A 211 6.24 12.14 14.23
CA ALA A 211 7.57 11.65 14.60
C ALA A 211 7.94 11.94 16.07
N THR A 212 7.39 13.00 16.65
CA THR A 212 7.62 13.38 18.05
C THR A 212 6.60 12.79 19.01
N GLU A 213 5.51 12.21 18.50
CA GLU A 213 4.43 11.66 19.31
C GLU A 213 4.55 10.13 19.43
N TYR A 214 5.41 9.70 20.37
CA TYR A 214 5.80 8.30 20.50
C TYR A 214 4.64 7.36 20.84
N GLY A 215 3.66 7.80 21.63
CA GLY A 215 2.48 7.01 21.99
C GLY A 215 1.63 6.67 20.77
N THR A 216 1.36 7.67 19.93
CA THR A 216 0.60 7.49 18.69
C THR A 216 1.35 6.61 17.69
N GLN A 217 2.66 6.82 17.50
CA GLN A 217 3.48 5.98 16.62
C GLN A 217 3.44 4.49 17.01
N LEU A 218 3.68 4.18 18.29
CA LEU A 218 3.62 2.81 18.79
C LEU A 218 2.21 2.20 18.64
N SER A 219 1.18 2.99 18.93
CA SER A 219 -0.21 2.55 18.84
C SER A 219 -0.61 2.23 17.41
N LEU A 220 -0.29 3.12 16.45
CA LEU A 220 -0.58 2.92 15.03
C LEU A 220 0.17 1.72 14.47
N PHE A 221 1.47 1.59 14.78
CA PHE A 221 2.26 0.44 14.35
C PHE A 221 1.65 -0.87 14.87
N THR A 222 1.41 -0.95 16.18
CA THR A 222 0.86 -2.16 16.81
C THR A 222 -0.52 -2.49 16.26
N HIS A 223 -1.39 -1.48 16.10
CA HIS A 223 -2.73 -1.63 15.52
C HIS A 223 -2.68 -2.25 14.12
N HIS A 224 -1.87 -1.71 13.22
CA HIS A 224 -1.77 -2.19 11.84
C HIS A 224 -1.11 -3.57 11.76
N MET A 225 -0.10 -3.85 12.59
CA MET A 225 0.49 -5.18 12.69
C MET A 225 -0.53 -6.25 13.11
N TRP A 226 -1.37 -5.94 14.12
CA TRP A 226 -2.42 -6.87 14.57
C TRP A 226 -3.53 -7.05 13.54
N ILE A 227 -4.02 -5.97 12.91
CA ILE A 227 -5.01 -6.08 11.84
C ILE A 227 -4.45 -6.91 10.68
N GLY A 228 -3.22 -6.60 10.25
CA GLY A 228 -2.55 -7.36 9.20
C GLY A 228 -2.44 -8.85 9.51
N GLY A 229 -2.06 -9.19 10.75
CA GLY A 229 -2.02 -10.58 11.23
C GLY A 229 -3.40 -11.26 11.21
N ILE A 230 -4.45 -10.59 11.66
CA ILE A 230 -5.83 -11.11 11.63
C ILE A 230 -6.28 -11.38 10.19
N LEU A 231 -5.99 -10.45 9.26
CA LEU A 231 -6.32 -10.60 7.85
C LEU A 231 -5.59 -11.78 7.21
N ILE A 232 -4.28 -11.96 7.48
CA ILE A 232 -3.49 -13.09 6.97
C ILE A 232 -3.99 -14.43 7.53
N VAL A 233 -4.39 -14.50 8.80
CA VAL A 233 -5.01 -15.72 9.35
C VAL A 233 -6.38 -15.98 8.72
N GLY A 234 -7.17 -14.92 8.51
CA GLY A 234 -8.46 -14.99 7.81
C GLY A 234 -8.35 -15.49 6.37
N ASP A 235 -7.29 -15.08 5.66
CA ASP A 235 -6.93 -15.59 4.33
C ASP A 235 -6.80 -17.12 4.35
N VAL A 236 -5.92 -17.66 5.20
CA VAL A 236 -5.71 -19.12 5.30
C VAL A 236 -6.99 -19.88 5.69
N ALA A 237 -7.81 -19.28 6.56
CA ALA A 237 -9.11 -19.85 6.92
C ALA A 237 -10.04 -19.94 5.71
N HIS A 238 -10.17 -18.86 4.92
CA HIS A 238 -10.98 -18.85 3.72
C HIS A 238 -10.39 -19.70 2.58
N ALA A 239 -9.07 -19.82 2.48
CA ALA A 239 -8.40 -20.73 1.57
C ALA A 239 -8.83 -22.17 1.88
N THR A 240 -8.81 -22.54 3.16
CA THR A 240 -9.21 -23.88 3.61
C THR A 240 -10.70 -24.13 3.33
N ILE A 241 -11.58 -23.16 3.57
CA ILE A 241 -13.00 -23.27 3.24
C ILE A 241 -13.20 -23.45 1.72
N PHE A 242 -12.48 -22.69 0.90
CA PHE A 242 -12.48 -22.87 -0.55
C PHE A 242 -12.08 -24.29 -0.94
N MET A 243 -10.97 -24.80 -0.40
CA MET A 243 -10.45 -26.14 -0.70
C MET A 243 -11.43 -27.27 -0.31
N VAL A 244 -12.24 -27.07 0.72
CA VAL A 244 -13.22 -28.06 1.17
C VAL A 244 -14.54 -27.96 0.39
N ARG A 245 -15.02 -26.75 0.13
CA ARG A 245 -16.39 -26.54 -0.38
C ARG A 245 -16.46 -26.37 -1.90
N ASP A 246 -15.50 -25.66 -2.47
CA ASP A 246 -15.61 -25.10 -3.83
C ASP A 246 -14.54 -25.65 -4.79
N TYR A 247 -13.52 -26.35 -4.29
CA TYR A 247 -12.49 -26.98 -5.12
C TYR A 247 -12.90 -28.39 -5.57
N ASP A 248 -12.90 -28.60 -6.90
CA ASP A 248 -13.18 -29.90 -7.52
C ASP A 248 -11.93 -30.41 -8.27
N PRO A 249 -11.27 -31.47 -7.78
CA PRO A 249 -10.07 -32.03 -8.41
C PRO A 249 -10.35 -32.73 -9.75
N THR A 250 -11.60 -33.11 -10.03
CA THR A 250 -11.95 -33.84 -11.27
C THR A 250 -11.88 -32.95 -12.51
N ILE A 251 -12.22 -31.67 -12.35
CA ILE A 251 -12.17 -30.65 -13.41
C ILE A 251 -10.86 -29.86 -13.42
N ARG A 252 -10.02 -29.99 -12.38
CA ARG A 252 -8.75 -29.25 -12.16
C ARG A 252 -7.50 -30.11 -12.29
N TYR A 253 -7.60 -31.20 -13.02
CA TYR A 253 -6.49 -32.13 -13.15
C TYR A 253 -5.24 -31.48 -13.80
N ASN A 254 -4.11 -31.58 -13.11
CA ASN A 254 -2.78 -31.19 -13.58
C ASN A 254 -2.60 -29.70 -13.93
N ASP A 255 -3.40 -28.83 -13.32
CA ASP A 255 -3.09 -27.39 -13.20
C ASP A 255 -2.05 -27.13 -12.09
N LEU A 256 -1.72 -25.86 -11.84
CA LEU A 256 -0.74 -25.50 -10.81
C LEU A 256 -1.18 -25.90 -9.39
N LEU A 257 -2.45 -25.71 -9.04
CA LEU A 257 -2.95 -25.95 -7.68
C LEU A 257 -2.95 -27.46 -7.38
N ASP A 258 -3.41 -28.28 -8.32
CA ASP A 258 -3.35 -29.74 -8.21
C ASP A 258 -1.90 -30.25 -8.07
N ARG A 259 -0.95 -29.62 -8.76
CA ARG A 259 0.48 -29.96 -8.62
C ARG A 259 1.04 -29.65 -7.24
N VAL A 260 0.67 -28.50 -6.65
CA VAL A 260 1.06 -28.16 -5.27
C VAL A 260 0.52 -29.21 -4.31
N LEU A 261 -0.75 -29.61 -4.45
CA LEU A 261 -1.37 -30.64 -3.61
C LEU A 261 -0.68 -32.00 -3.70
N ARG A 262 -0.23 -32.40 -4.89
CA ARG A 262 0.50 -33.65 -5.11
C ARG A 262 1.86 -33.70 -4.42
N HIS A 263 2.43 -32.56 -4.06
CA HIS A 263 3.71 -32.46 -3.35
C HIS A 263 3.57 -31.87 -1.93
N ARG A 264 2.35 -31.80 -1.39
CA ARG A 264 2.08 -31.17 -0.09
C ARG A 264 2.93 -31.72 1.06
N ASP A 265 3.20 -33.02 1.08
CA ASP A 265 3.96 -33.65 2.17
C ASP A 265 5.42 -33.17 2.18
N ALA A 266 6.00 -32.93 0.99
CA ALA A 266 7.33 -32.34 0.87
C ALA A 266 7.35 -30.87 1.30
N ILE A 267 6.33 -30.09 0.94
CA ILE A 267 6.21 -28.69 1.37
C ILE A 267 6.11 -28.62 2.90
N ILE A 268 5.24 -29.44 3.50
CA ILE A 268 5.04 -29.51 4.96
C ILE A 268 6.32 -29.96 5.67
N SER A 269 7.04 -30.96 5.15
CA SER A 269 8.26 -31.45 5.80
C SER A 269 9.40 -30.44 5.79
N HIS A 270 9.58 -29.70 4.68
CA HIS A 270 10.58 -28.63 4.61
C HIS A 270 10.22 -27.45 5.50
N LEU A 271 8.93 -27.07 5.55
CA LEU A 271 8.48 -26.02 6.46
C LEU A 271 8.70 -26.43 7.93
N ASN A 272 8.39 -27.68 8.29
CA ASN A 272 8.67 -28.20 9.63
C ASN A 272 10.17 -28.17 9.96
N TRP A 273 11.03 -28.59 9.03
CA TRP A 273 12.47 -28.49 9.19
C TRP A 273 12.93 -27.05 9.42
N ALA A 274 12.42 -26.09 8.63
CA ALA A 274 12.77 -24.68 8.78
C ALA A 274 12.31 -24.13 10.15
N CYS A 275 11.10 -24.46 10.60
CA CYS A 275 10.60 -24.08 11.92
C CYS A 275 11.47 -24.64 13.05
N ILE A 276 11.87 -25.91 12.95
CA ILE A 276 12.78 -26.56 13.92
C ILE A 276 14.14 -25.87 13.91
N PHE A 277 14.71 -25.65 12.73
CA PHE A 277 16.00 -25.00 12.57
C PHE A 277 15.99 -23.59 13.19
N LEU A 278 15.02 -22.75 12.83
CA LEU A 278 14.87 -21.40 13.37
C LEU A 278 14.59 -21.43 14.89
N GLY A 279 13.76 -22.35 15.37
CA GLY A 279 13.49 -22.51 16.80
C GLY A 279 14.76 -22.82 17.59
N PHE A 280 15.52 -23.84 17.19
CA PHE A 280 16.76 -24.21 17.88
C PHE A 280 17.84 -23.13 17.81
N HIS A 281 17.98 -22.43 16.68
CA HIS A 281 19.07 -21.48 16.48
C HIS A 281 18.70 -20.05 16.89
N SER A 282 17.44 -19.64 16.92
CA SER A 282 17.06 -18.32 17.42
C SER A 282 16.80 -18.37 18.92
N PHE A 283 15.89 -19.24 19.37
CA PHE A 283 15.56 -19.34 20.79
C PHE A 283 16.69 -19.96 21.62
N GLY A 284 17.44 -20.91 21.05
CA GLY A 284 18.60 -21.50 21.73
C GLY A 284 19.71 -20.49 22.05
N LEU A 285 19.92 -19.47 21.20
CA LEU A 285 20.91 -18.41 21.48
C LEU A 285 20.47 -17.52 22.65
N TYR A 286 19.16 -17.27 22.81
CA TYR A 286 18.64 -16.58 24.00
C TYR A 286 18.89 -17.40 25.27
N ILE A 287 18.58 -18.70 25.26
CA ILE A 287 18.87 -19.59 26.40
C ILE A 287 20.37 -19.62 26.74
N HIS A 288 21.24 -19.69 25.71
CA HIS A 288 22.69 -19.64 25.90
C HIS A 288 23.09 -18.35 26.63
N ASN A 289 22.63 -17.19 26.14
CA ASN A 289 22.96 -15.90 26.74
C ASN A 289 22.46 -15.77 28.18
N ASP A 290 21.22 -16.16 28.47
CA ASP A 290 20.67 -16.13 29.83
C ASP A 290 21.45 -17.07 30.76
N THR A 291 21.84 -18.24 30.28
CA THR A 291 22.63 -19.20 31.06
C THR A 291 24.04 -18.67 31.34
N MET A 292 24.73 -18.11 30.35
CA MET A 292 26.06 -17.53 30.55
C MET A 292 26.02 -16.33 31.51
N SER A 293 24.98 -15.50 31.41
CA SER A 293 24.72 -14.40 32.35
C SER A 293 24.50 -14.91 33.78
N ALA A 294 23.60 -15.89 33.96
CA ALA A 294 23.30 -16.47 35.27
C ALA A 294 24.51 -17.19 35.91
N LEU A 295 25.40 -17.75 35.10
CA LEU A 295 26.65 -18.38 35.56
C LEU A 295 27.77 -17.36 35.86
N GLY A 296 27.53 -16.06 35.69
CA GLY A 296 28.53 -15.01 35.93
C GLY A 296 29.67 -15.02 34.90
N ARG A 297 29.39 -15.43 33.66
CA ARG A 297 30.35 -15.53 32.55
C ARG A 297 30.01 -14.57 31.40
N PRO A 298 30.03 -13.24 31.63
CA PRO A 298 29.62 -12.27 30.61
C PRO A 298 30.52 -12.26 29.36
N GLN A 299 31.80 -12.65 29.48
CA GLN A 299 32.71 -12.75 28.34
C GLN A 299 32.35 -13.86 27.34
N ASP A 300 31.51 -14.82 27.74
CA ASP A 300 31.06 -15.94 26.90
C ASP A 300 29.66 -15.69 26.30
N MET A 301 29.09 -14.51 26.55
CA MET A 301 27.81 -14.08 25.99
C MET A 301 27.97 -13.58 24.54
N LEU A 302 26.91 -13.78 23.76
CA LEU A 302 26.74 -13.16 22.45
C LEU A 302 26.30 -11.72 22.66
N SER A 303 27.21 -10.77 22.42
CA SER A 303 26.99 -9.34 22.64
C SER A 303 27.96 -8.51 21.79
N ASP A 304 27.71 -7.21 21.67
CA ASP A 304 28.56 -6.31 20.89
C ASP A 304 29.97 -6.14 21.44
N THR A 305 30.21 -6.46 22.72
CA THR A 305 31.50 -6.28 23.40
C THR A 305 32.23 -7.59 23.71
N ALA A 306 31.55 -8.73 23.56
CA ALA A 306 32.14 -10.06 23.72
C ALA A 306 32.13 -10.81 22.37
N ILE A 307 31.22 -11.76 22.18
CA ILE A 307 31.11 -12.51 20.92
C ILE A 307 30.07 -11.82 20.02
N GLN A 308 30.55 -11.17 18.96
CA GLN A 308 29.71 -10.39 18.05
C GLN A 308 29.00 -11.29 17.02
N LEU A 309 27.67 -11.09 16.88
CA LEU A 309 26.84 -11.70 15.85
C LEU A 309 25.97 -10.63 15.18
N GLN A 310 26.62 -9.69 14.50
CA GLN A 310 25.93 -8.57 13.85
C GLN A 310 25.36 -8.98 12.49
N PRO A 311 24.17 -8.49 12.10
CA PRO A 311 23.61 -8.73 10.78
C PRO A 311 24.37 -7.92 9.73
N ILE A 312 25.06 -8.59 8.79
CA ILE A 312 25.82 -7.93 7.70
C ILE A 312 25.01 -7.77 6.40
N ILE A 313 23.81 -8.35 6.33
CA ILE A 313 22.95 -8.38 5.13
C ILE A 313 21.76 -7.41 5.26
N ALA A 314 21.43 -7.01 6.49
CA ALA A 314 20.26 -6.18 6.80
C ALA A 314 20.38 -4.75 6.25
#